data_AF-A0A348TXV2-F1
#
_entry.id   AF-A0A348TXV2-F1
#
_cell.length_a   1.000
_cell.length_b   1.000
_cell.length_c   1.000
_cell.angle_alpha   90.00
_cell.angle_beta   90.00
_cell.angle_gamma   90.00
#
_symmetry.space_group_name_H-M   'P 1'
#
loop_
_entity.id
_entity.type
_entity.pdbx_description
1 polymer ?
#
loop_
_entity_poly.entity_id
_entity_poly.type
_entity_poly.pdbx_seq_one_letter_code
_entity_poly.pdbx_strand_id
1 'polypeptide(L)'
;MSVRDVFRSLVPIVILDWNRRRKKTQVRNALAHKKNTGAVWTKERLVDSLRSAGVQYGVDLLVHSAMSRIGYVEGGPKTVVDALREVIGPEANLLMPSSPVTTLQAKHPQEVFSVLETPSKMGAITEYFRSNIATERSAHPLEPVAVDGPDAEWYTRGHHTDGTPYGPQSPWMKHLERGGQLLYLGTTLINSGTSLHAVEDAIGWKSFAFPIYLEASKSFPVQLKDGRNVTVVTKCHNPDVSNLRKCDGLIPLLETKGALSRVTIGEAPALLADAQAFKSVLLAAYRENGTTMYTPQGS
;
A
#
# COMPACT_ATOMS: atom_id res chain seq x y z
N MET A 1 -23.28 -12.79 4.61
CA MET A 1 -22.72 -13.36 3.36
C MET A 1 -23.58 -12.90 2.21
N SER A 2 -23.03 -12.25 1.19
CA SER A 2 -23.84 -11.90 0.00
C SER A 2 -24.09 -13.16 -0.84
N VAL A 3 -25.15 -13.15 -1.65
CA VAL A 3 -25.47 -14.24 -2.59
C VAL A 3 -24.24 -14.60 -3.45
N ARG A 4 -23.45 -13.60 -3.82
CA ARG A 4 -22.22 -13.74 -4.60
C ARG A 4 -21.13 -14.53 -3.88
N ASP A 5 -21.06 -14.43 -2.56
CA ASP A 5 -20.05 -15.12 -1.73
C ASP A 5 -20.41 -16.59 -1.55
N VAL A 6 -21.71 -16.90 -1.40
CA VAL A 6 -22.22 -18.28 -1.37
C VAL A 6 -21.98 -18.97 -2.71
N PHE A 7 -22.28 -18.31 -3.84
CA PHE A 7 -21.95 -18.86 -5.15
C PHE A 7 -20.45 -19.07 -5.32
N ARG A 8 -19.60 -18.13 -4.87
CA ARG A 8 -18.14 -18.28 -4.94
C ARG A 8 -17.61 -19.44 -4.09
N SER A 9 -18.15 -19.67 -2.91
CA SER A 9 -17.73 -20.81 -2.07
C SER A 9 -18.11 -22.16 -2.67
N LEU A 10 -19.10 -22.19 -3.56
CA LEU A 10 -19.54 -23.39 -4.28
C LEU A 10 -18.79 -23.61 -5.61
N VAL A 11 -18.03 -22.62 -6.10
CA VAL A 11 -17.25 -22.77 -7.34
C VAL A 11 -15.95 -23.55 -7.03
N PRO A 12 -15.70 -24.68 -7.71
CA PRO A 12 -14.45 -25.42 -7.57
C PRO A 12 -13.21 -24.54 -7.76
N ILE A 13 -12.19 -24.74 -6.91
CA ILE A 13 -10.92 -23.98 -6.95
C ILE A 13 -10.30 -24.00 -8.35
N VAL A 14 -10.40 -25.14 -9.05
CA VAL A 14 -9.91 -25.31 -10.43
C VAL A 14 -10.53 -24.30 -11.40
N ILE A 15 -11.82 -24.00 -11.27
CA ILE A 15 -12.53 -23.03 -12.12
C ILE A 15 -12.10 -21.60 -11.76
N LEU A 16 -11.94 -21.30 -10.47
CA LEU A 16 -11.45 -19.99 -10.01
C LEU A 16 -10.03 -19.73 -10.54
N ASP A 17 -9.15 -20.73 -10.50
CA ASP A 17 -7.78 -20.63 -10.97
C ASP A 17 -7.71 -20.57 -12.49
N TRP A 18 -8.53 -21.32 -13.22
CA TRP A 18 -8.68 -21.18 -14.66
C TRP A 18 -9.10 -19.75 -15.04
N ASN A 19 -10.11 -19.19 -14.36
CA ASN A 19 -10.58 -17.83 -14.63
C ASN A 19 -9.50 -16.79 -14.33
N ARG A 20 -8.74 -16.95 -13.23
CA ARG A 20 -7.57 -16.11 -12.91
C ARG A 20 -6.52 -16.18 -14.01
N ARG A 21 -6.16 -17.38 -14.48
CA ARG A 21 -5.19 -17.58 -15.56
C ARG A 21 -5.67 -16.93 -16.87
N ARG A 22 -6.93 -17.17 -17.25
CA ARG A 22 -7.56 -16.55 -18.44
C ARG A 22 -7.47 -15.03 -18.40
N LYS A 23 -7.86 -14.40 -17.28
CA LYS A 23 -7.77 -12.94 -17.11
C LYS A 23 -6.33 -12.43 -17.21
N LYS A 24 -5.37 -13.12 -16.60
CA LYS A 24 -3.94 -12.79 -16.73
C LYS A 24 -3.47 -12.87 -18.18
N THR A 25 -3.85 -13.90 -18.92
CA THR A 25 -3.51 -14.04 -20.35
C THR A 25 -4.11 -12.92 -21.18
N GLN A 26 -5.38 -12.57 -20.95
CA GLN A 26 -6.03 -11.45 -21.65
C GLN A 26 -5.28 -10.13 -21.43
N VAL A 27 -4.92 -9.81 -20.18
CA VAL A 27 -4.13 -8.61 -19.87
C VAL A 27 -2.77 -8.64 -20.57
N ARG A 28 -2.06 -9.78 -20.54
CA ARG A 28 -0.76 -9.94 -21.22
C ARG A 28 -0.88 -9.73 -22.73
N ASN A 29 -1.91 -10.28 -23.36
CA ASN A 29 -2.14 -10.13 -24.79
C ASN A 29 -2.47 -8.68 -25.16
N ALA A 30 -3.28 -8.00 -24.36
CA ALA A 30 -3.58 -6.58 -24.56
C ALA A 30 -2.31 -5.71 -24.45
N LEU A 31 -1.46 -5.97 -23.46
CA LEU A 31 -0.18 -5.29 -23.29
C LEU A 31 0.80 -5.58 -24.44
N ALA A 32 0.85 -6.83 -24.91
CA ALA A 32 1.67 -7.20 -26.07
C ALA A 32 1.20 -6.51 -27.36
N HIS A 33 -0.12 -6.39 -27.56
CA HIS A 33 -0.67 -5.64 -28.68
C HIS A 33 -0.27 -4.16 -28.62
N LYS A 34 -0.31 -3.53 -27.44
CA LYS A 34 0.17 -2.15 -27.23
C LYS A 34 1.64 -1.98 -27.58
N LYS A 35 2.48 -2.92 -27.14
CA LYS A 35 3.89 -2.96 -27.55
C LYS A 35 4.04 -2.98 -29.07
N ASN A 36 3.34 -3.91 -29.74
CA ASN A 36 3.47 -4.11 -31.18
C ASN A 36 2.93 -2.93 -32.01
N THR A 37 2.02 -2.14 -31.46
CA THR A 37 1.44 -0.95 -32.09
C THR A 37 2.14 0.36 -31.70
N GLY A 38 3.22 0.28 -30.91
CA GLY A 38 3.98 1.46 -30.46
C GLY A 38 3.30 2.29 -29.36
N ALA A 39 2.17 1.82 -28.80
CA ALA A 39 1.48 2.46 -27.69
C ALA A 39 2.20 2.18 -26.35
N VAL A 40 3.41 2.72 -26.22
CA VAL A 40 4.36 2.41 -25.15
C VAL A 40 4.57 3.61 -24.22
N TRP A 41 4.64 3.36 -22.92
CA TRP A 41 5.02 4.32 -21.90
C TRP A 41 6.53 4.22 -21.64
N THR A 42 7.27 5.27 -22.06
CA THR A 42 8.68 5.46 -21.74
C THR A 42 8.84 6.15 -20.39
N LYS A 43 10.08 6.28 -19.91
CA LYS A 43 10.39 7.00 -18.67
C LYS A 43 9.91 8.46 -18.76
N GLU A 44 10.24 9.15 -19.85
CA GLU A 44 9.96 10.58 -20.06
C GLU A 44 8.45 10.84 -20.06
N ARG A 45 7.68 9.99 -20.75
CA ARG A 45 6.21 10.09 -20.76
C ARG A 45 5.60 9.84 -19.39
N LEU A 46 6.18 8.95 -18.58
CA LEU A 46 5.72 8.71 -17.22
C LEU A 46 6.08 9.88 -16.29
N VAL A 47 7.27 10.47 -16.43
CA VAL A 47 7.69 11.68 -15.70
C VAL A 47 6.71 12.81 -15.97
N ASP A 48 6.38 13.07 -17.24
CA ASP A 48 5.41 14.11 -17.62
C ASP A 48 4.01 13.81 -17.05
N SER A 49 3.58 12.55 -17.11
CA SER A 49 2.28 12.12 -16.58
C SER A 49 2.21 12.28 -15.04
N LEU A 50 3.28 11.96 -14.33
CA LEU A 50 3.39 12.11 -12.86
C LEU A 50 3.38 13.58 -12.45
N ARG A 51 4.16 14.43 -13.12
CA ARG A 51 4.15 15.88 -12.88
C ARG A 51 2.79 16.49 -13.15
N SER A 52 2.17 16.13 -14.28
CA SER A 52 0.83 16.62 -14.66
C SER A 52 -0.26 16.19 -13.69
N ALA A 53 -0.09 15.03 -13.05
CA ALA A 53 -0.97 14.55 -11.99
C ALA A 53 -0.74 15.22 -10.63
N GLY A 54 0.30 16.06 -10.50
CA GLY A 54 0.57 16.82 -9.28
C GLY A 54 1.55 16.14 -8.31
N VAL A 55 2.32 15.14 -8.75
CA VAL A 55 3.46 14.64 -7.95
C VAL A 55 4.53 15.72 -7.87
N GLN A 56 4.92 16.08 -6.65
CA GLN A 56 5.74 17.26 -6.38
C GLN A 56 7.23 16.91 -6.21
N TYR A 57 8.09 17.78 -6.73
CA TYR A 57 9.53 17.72 -6.48
C TYR A 57 9.84 18.13 -5.03
N GLY A 58 10.77 17.44 -4.39
CA GLY A 58 11.20 17.69 -3.02
C GLY A 58 10.21 17.24 -1.94
N VAL A 59 9.18 16.47 -2.31
CA VAL A 59 8.14 15.98 -1.40
C VAL A 59 8.17 14.47 -1.34
N ASP A 60 8.18 13.93 -0.11
CA ASP A 60 8.18 12.49 0.15
C ASP A 60 6.93 11.84 -0.48
N LEU A 61 7.10 10.65 -1.05
CA LEU A 61 6.03 9.98 -1.80
C LEU A 61 5.94 8.51 -1.40
N LEU A 62 4.78 8.10 -0.87
CA LEU A 62 4.45 6.70 -0.64
C LEU A 62 3.54 6.16 -1.74
N VAL A 63 4.00 5.11 -2.43
CA VAL A 63 3.34 4.59 -3.64
C VAL A 63 2.81 3.17 -3.43
N HIS A 64 1.50 3.01 -3.58
CA HIS A 64 0.87 1.73 -3.89
C HIS A 64 0.69 1.61 -5.40
N SER A 65 0.91 0.44 -5.99
CA SER A 65 0.87 0.33 -7.46
C SER A 65 0.32 -0.99 -8.02
N ALA A 66 -0.30 -0.89 -9.18
CA ALA A 66 -0.70 -2.00 -10.03
C ALA A 66 -0.21 -1.75 -11.47
N MET A 67 1.02 -2.19 -11.75
CA MET A 67 1.72 -1.93 -13.03
C MET A 67 0.90 -2.27 -14.28
N SER A 68 0.09 -3.33 -14.22
CA SER A 68 -0.75 -3.75 -15.35
C SER A 68 -1.83 -2.74 -15.75
N ARG A 69 -2.07 -1.70 -14.95
CA ARG A 69 -3.01 -0.61 -15.24
C ARG A 69 -2.37 0.57 -15.96
N ILE A 70 -1.04 0.71 -15.92
CA ILE A 70 -0.32 1.87 -16.48
C ILE A 70 -0.32 1.85 -18.02
N GLY A 71 -0.50 0.66 -18.61
CA GLY A 71 -0.27 0.41 -20.03
C GLY A 71 0.98 -0.45 -20.22
N TYR A 72 1.48 -0.56 -21.46
CA TYR A 72 2.76 -1.24 -21.70
C TYR A 72 3.90 -0.29 -21.36
N VAL A 73 4.67 -0.62 -20.33
CA VAL A 73 5.83 0.17 -19.88
C VAL A 73 7.12 -0.41 -20.48
N GLU A 74 7.83 0.39 -21.26
CA GLU A 74 9.16 0.04 -21.77
C GLU A 74 10.12 -0.16 -20.59
N GLY A 75 11.02 -1.14 -20.65
CA GLY A 75 11.97 -1.40 -19.55
C GLY A 75 11.33 -1.95 -18.25
N GLY A 76 10.00 -2.13 -18.23
CA GLY A 76 9.29 -2.79 -17.15
C GLY A 76 9.26 -1.97 -15.83
N PRO A 77 9.31 -2.62 -14.65
CA PRO A 77 9.17 -1.93 -13.37
C PRO A 77 10.29 -0.91 -13.09
N LYS A 78 11.49 -1.13 -13.63
CA LYS A 78 12.62 -0.21 -13.53
C LYS A 78 12.23 1.19 -13.98
N THR A 79 11.63 1.31 -15.15
CA THR A 79 11.24 2.58 -15.76
C THR A 79 10.23 3.35 -14.91
N VAL A 80 9.32 2.66 -14.23
CA VAL A 80 8.37 3.30 -13.32
C VAL A 80 9.09 3.84 -12.08
N VAL A 81 10.01 3.07 -11.51
CA VAL A 81 10.79 3.50 -10.34
C VAL A 81 11.73 4.65 -10.68
N ASP A 82 12.42 4.58 -11.82
CA ASP A 82 13.27 5.68 -12.31
C ASP A 82 12.46 6.97 -12.50
N ALA A 83 11.27 6.88 -13.11
CA ALA A 83 10.39 8.04 -13.31
C ALA A 83 9.91 8.64 -11.98
N LEU A 84 9.53 7.80 -11.00
CA LEU A 84 9.12 8.27 -9.68
C LEU A 84 10.26 9.02 -8.98
N ARG A 85 11.47 8.46 -8.97
CA ARG A 85 12.67 9.09 -8.37
C ARG A 85 13.03 10.41 -9.05
N GLU A 86 12.94 10.46 -10.39
CA GLU A 86 13.23 11.68 -11.16
C GLU A 86 12.24 12.80 -10.85
N VAL A 87 10.95 12.48 -10.65
CA VAL A 87 9.93 13.49 -10.37
C VAL A 87 10.06 14.06 -8.95
N ILE A 88 10.28 13.20 -7.94
CA ILE A 88 10.40 13.66 -6.55
C ILE A 88 11.77 14.27 -6.24
N GLY A 89 12.81 13.94 -7.01
CA GLY A 89 14.16 14.47 -6.81
C GLY A 89 14.93 13.83 -5.64
N PRO A 90 16.23 14.15 -5.50
CA PRO A 90 17.12 13.50 -4.53
C PRO A 90 16.88 13.90 -3.07
N GLU A 91 16.21 15.03 -2.83
CA GLU A 91 15.93 15.55 -1.48
C GLU A 91 14.68 14.92 -0.84
N ALA A 92 13.92 14.14 -1.62
CA ALA A 92 12.72 13.46 -1.18
C ALA A 92 12.94 11.96 -0.96
N ASN A 93 12.06 11.36 -0.17
CA ASN A 93 12.05 9.92 0.10
C ASN A 93 10.95 9.25 -0.74
N LEU A 94 11.31 8.15 -1.41
CA LEU A 94 10.36 7.25 -2.04
C LEU A 94 10.07 6.07 -1.11
N LEU A 95 8.81 5.85 -0.78
CA LEU A 95 8.35 4.78 0.09
C LEU A 95 7.46 3.82 -0.69
N MET A 96 7.66 2.51 -0.50
CA MET A 96 6.77 1.50 -1.09
C MET A 96 6.45 0.36 -0.12
N PRO A 97 5.19 -0.11 -0.08
CA PRO A 97 4.81 -1.31 0.65
C PRO A 97 5.63 -2.50 0.15
N SER A 98 6.14 -3.31 1.08
CA SER A 98 7.01 -4.45 0.77
C SER A 98 6.55 -5.75 1.43
N SER A 99 5.26 -5.86 1.77
CA SER A 99 4.72 -6.99 2.51
C SER A 99 4.90 -8.35 1.80
N PRO A 100 5.32 -9.41 2.52
CA PRO A 100 5.34 -10.77 2.01
C PRO A 100 3.96 -11.46 2.08
N VAL A 101 2.94 -10.81 2.65
CA VAL A 101 1.65 -11.41 2.93
C VAL A 101 0.80 -11.48 1.66
N THR A 102 0.39 -12.70 1.26
CA THR A 102 -0.49 -12.94 0.10
C THR A 102 -1.92 -13.31 0.48
N THR A 103 -2.18 -13.46 1.78
CA THR A 103 -3.45 -13.87 2.36
C THR A 103 -3.88 -12.84 3.42
N LEU A 104 -4.74 -13.23 4.36
CA LEU A 104 -5.03 -12.41 5.53
C LEU A 104 -3.86 -12.48 6.50
N GLN A 105 -3.53 -11.38 7.19
CA GLN A 105 -2.47 -11.35 8.23
C GLN A 105 -2.64 -12.48 9.25
N ALA A 106 -3.88 -12.73 9.70
CA ALA A 106 -4.22 -13.81 10.61
C ALA A 106 -3.88 -15.23 10.09
N LYS A 107 -3.72 -15.40 8.77
CA LYS A 107 -3.38 -16.67 8.11
C LYS A 107 -1.94 -16.70 7.61
N HIS A 108 -1.17 -15.62 7.79
CA HIS A 108 0.23 -15.62 7.40
C HIS A 108 1.02 -16.58 8.31
N PRO A 109 1.87 -17.47 7.74
CA PRO A 109 2.71 -18.35 8.54
C PRO A 109 3.72 -17.55 9.37
N GLN A 110 4.05 -18.05 10.55
CA GLN A 110 5.03 -17.44 11.47
C GLN A 110 6.46 -17.86 11.11
N GLU A 111 6.80 -17.69 9.83
CA GLU A 111 8.14 -17.95 9.28
C GLU A 111 9.06 -16.75 9.51
N VAL A 112 10.36 -16.97 9.29
CA VAL A 112 11.37 -15.91 9.43
C VAL A 112 11.15 -14.82 8.39
N PHE A 113 10.99 -13.59 8.86
CA PHE A 113 11.06 -12.39 8.03
C PHE A 113 12.46 -11.80 8.10
N SER A 114 13.23 -11.92 7.02
CA SER A 114 14.49 -11.21 6.85
C SER A 114 14.21 -9.86 6.20
N VAL A 115 14.66 -8.78 6.85
CA VAL A 115 14.54 -7.41 6.34
C VAL A 115 15.15 -7.30 4.94
N LEU A 116 16.31 -7.93 4.73
CA LEU A 116 17.03 -7.88 3.46
C LEU A 116 16.49 -8.86 2.42
N GLU A 117 16.20 -10.10 2.83
CA GLU A 117 16.00 -11.19 1.86
C GLU A 117 14.52 -11.50 1.55
N THR A 118 13.59 -11.29 2.49
CA THR A 118 12.22 -11.78 2.30
C THR A 118 11.50 -10.99 1.18
N PRO A 119 11.09 -11.63 0.07
CA PRO A 119 10.52 -10.92 -1.08
C PRO A 119 9.16 -10.26 -0.78
N SER A 120 8.92 -9.09 -1.37
CA SER A 120 7.60 -8.47 -1.42
C SER A 120 6.65 -9.25 -2.32
N LYS A 121 5.37 -9.20 -1.99
CA LYS A 121 4.25 -9.73 -2.78
C LYS A 121 3.31 -8.63 -3.25
N MET A 122 3.69 -7.36 -3.09
CA MET A 122 2.85 -6.19 -3.37
C MET A 122 2.87 -5.75 -4.84
N GLY A 123 3.70 -6.35 -5.69
CA GLY A 123 3.75 -6.09 -7.13
C GLY A 123 5.17 -5.99 -7.69
N ALA A 124 5.27 -5.98 -9.02
CA ALA A 124 6.57 -5.96 -9.71
C ALA A 124 7.35 -4.65 -9.46
N ILE A 125 6.66 -3.51 -9.38
CA ILE A 125 7.27 -2.21 -9.10
C ILE A 125 7.86 -2.21 -7.69
N THR A 126 7.05 -2.58 -6.68
CA THR A 126 7.48 -2.57 -5.29
C THR A 126 8.61 -3.56 -5.00
N GLU A 127 8.60 -4.74 -5.65
CA GLU A 127 9.67 -5.71 -5.46
C GLU A 127 10.95 -5.30 -6.18
N TYR A 128 10.86 -4.71 -7.38
CA TYR A 128 12.02 -4.13 -8.05
C TYR A 128 12.64 -3.03 -7.18
N PHE A 129 11.82 -2.12 -6.66
CA PHE A 129 12.27 -1.06 -5.77
C PHE A 129 12.96 -1.62 -4.52
N ARG A 130 12.32 -2.54 -3.80
CA ARG A 130 12.88 -3.17 -2.59
C ARG A 130 14.23 -3.84 -2.83
N SER A 131 14.39 -4.55 -3.94
CA SER A 131 15.57 -5.39 -4.19
C SER A 131 16.72 -4.68 -4.93
N ASN A 132 16.45 -3.56 -5.61
CA ASN A 132 17.46 -2.91 -6.47
C ASN A 132 17.76 -1.47 -6.08
N ILE A 133 16.85 -0.78 -5.38
CA ILE A 133 16.90 0.68 -5.19
C ILE A 133 16.85 1.07 -3.72
N ALA A 134 15.92 0.50 -2.95
CA ALA A 134 15.70 0.86 -1.56
C ALA A 134 16.98 0.66 -0.73
N THR A 135 17.36 1.70 0.00
CA THR A 135 18.50 1.68 0.93
C THR A 135 18.11 1.11 2.28
N GLU A 136 16.84 1.24 2.67
CA GLU A 136 16.30 0.77 3.93
C GLU A 136 14.98 0.03 3.77
N ARG A 137 14.68 -0.86 4.71
CA ARG A 137 13.37 -1.50 4.84
C ARG A 137 13.03 -1.68 6.31
N SER A 138 11.81 -1.31 6.69
CA SER A 138 11.37 -1.39 8.08
C SER A 138 11.17 -2.84 8.54
N ALA A 139 11.49 -3.13 9.79
CA ALA A 139 11.52 -4.48 10.34
C ALA A 139 10.18 -4.99 10.90
N HIS A 140 9.08 -4.89 10.16
CA HIS A 140 7.81 -5.51 10.56
C HIS A 140 7.45 -6.68 9.63
N PRO A 141 7.09 -7.88 10.15
CA PRO A 141 6.89 -9.08 9.34
C PRO A 141 5.67 -9.03 8.41
N LEU A 142 4.64 -8.26 8.80
CA LEU A 142 3.36 -8.20 8.09
C LEU A 142 3.23 -7.02 7.11
N GLU A 143 3.71 -5.83 7.47
CA GLU A 143 3.49 -4.58 6.71
C GLU A 143 4.77 -3.73 6.60
N PRO A 144 5.92 -4.32 6.21
CA PRO A 144 7.15 -3.58 6.05
C PRO A 144 7.06 -2.60 4.87
N VAL A 145 7.74 -1.47 4.98
CA VAL A 145 7.91 -0.48 3.90
C VAL A 145 9.39 -0.40 3.54
N ALA A 146 9.67 -0.44 2.24
CA ALA A 146 10.99 -0.16 1.68
C ALA A 146 11.09 1.35 1.41
N VAL A 147 12.26 1.93 1.62
CA VAL A 147 12.51 3.38 1.50
C VAL A 147 13.85 3.64 0.83
N ASP A 148 13.87 4.63 -0.06
CA ASP A 148 15.07 5.24 -0.64
C ASP A 148 14.97 6.75 -0.46
N GLY A 149 16.06 7.42 -0.09
CA GLY A 149 16.08 8.86 0.18
C GLY A 149 16.89 9.23 1.43
N PRO A 150 17.04 10.55 1.71
CA PRO A 150 17.92 11.07 2.76
C PRO A 150 17.52 10.63 4.18
N ASP A 151 16.25 10.32 4.41
CA ASP A 151 15.69 9.98 5.72
C ASP A 151 15.20 8.52 5.81
N ALA A 152 15.68 7.66 4.92
CA ALA A 152 15.25 6.26 4.84
C ALA A 152 15.41 5.51 6.17
N GLU A 153 16.51 5.77 6.90
CA GLU A 153 16.73 5.16 8.22
C GLU A 153 15.71 5.65 9.25
N TRP A 154 15.39 6.95 9.24
CA TRP A 154 14.41 7.52 10.17
C TRP A 154 13.02 6.91 9.98
N TYR A 155 12.57 6.77 8.73
CA TYR A 155 11.28 6.16 8.42
C TYR A 155 11.20 4.72 8.93
N THR A 156 12.26 3.94 8.75
CA THR A 156 12.25 2.49 8.96
C THR A 156 12.60 2.06 10.38
N ARG A 157 13.32 2.90 11.13
CA ARG A 157 13.80 2.61 12.49
C ARG A 157 12.66 2.37 13.47
N GLY A 158 12.79 1.32 14.29
CA GLY A 158 11.86 1.03 15.38
C GLY A 158 10.59 0.27 15.00
N HIS A 159 10.30 0.01 13.72
CA HIS A 159 9.03 -0.63 13.34
C HIS A 159 8.81 -2.04 13.96
N HIS A 160 9.87 -2.75 14.32
CA HIS A 160 9.78 -4.05 15.01
C HIS A 160 9.34 -3.94 16.49
N THR A 161 9.32 -2.74 17.07
CA THR A 161 8.95 -2.51 18.47
C THR A 161 7.48 -2.14 18.65
N ASP A 162 6.73 -1.90 17.57
CA ASP A 162 5.31 -1.60 17.64
C ASP A 162 4.49 -2.86 17.92
N GLY A 163 3.42 -2.72 18.72
CA GLY A 163 2.47 -3.81 19.01
C GLY A 163 1.48 -4.08 17.87
N THR A 164 1.47 -3.25 16.84
CA THR A 164 0.64 -3.36 15.64
C THR A 164 1.50 -3.03 14.40
N PRO A 165 1.09 -3.42 13.19
CA PRO A 165 1.83 -3.09 11.97
C PRO A 165 1.82 -1.60 11.57
N TYR A 166 1.06 -0.76 12.28
CA TYR A 166 0.81 0.64 11.91
C TYR A 166 0.99 1.60 13.08
N GLY A 167 1.69 1.14 14.12
CA GLY A 167 1.96 1.93 15.32
C GLY A 167 2.83 3.16 15.07
N PRO A 168 3.16 3.92 16.13
CA PRO A 168 3.90 5.18 16.02
C PRO A 168 5.29 5.05 15.39
N GLN A 169 5.96 3.91 15.50
CA GLN A 169 7.27 3.68 14.89
C GLN A 169 7.18 3.18 13.44
N SER A 170 5.97 2.88 12.95
CA SER A 170 5.76 2.43 11.58
C SER A 170 6.03 3.54 10.56
N PRO A 171 6.59 3.21 9.39
CA PRO A 171 6.71 4.16 8.28
C PRO A 171 5.35 4.73 7.84
N TRP A 172 4.27 3.97 8.04
CA TRP A 172 2.90 4.38 7.75
C TRP A 172 2.49 5.59 8.59
N MET A 173 2.66 5.51 9.92
CA MET A 173 2.34 6.62 10.81
C MET A 173 3.29 7.80 10.60
N LYS A 174 4.59 7.53 10.53
CA LYS A 174 5.62 8.56 10.32
C LYS A 174 5.39 9.39 9.06
N HIS A 175 4.99 8.75 7.95
CA HIS A 175 4.67 9.47 6.72
C HIS A 175 3.43 10.34 6.85
N LEU A 176 2.38 9.86 7.52
CA LEU A 176 1.18 10.67 7.79
C LEU A 176 1.47 11.85 8.74
N GLU A 177 2.45 11.72 9.63
CA GLU A 177 2.85 12.78 10.57
C GLU A 177 3.76 13.83 9.95
N ARG A 178 4.81 13.37 9.24
CA ARG A 178 5.76 14.23 8.55
C ARG A 178 5.13 15.00 7.40
N GLY A 179 4.11 14.44 6.77
CA GLY A 179 3.55 14.94 5.52
C GLY A 179 4.27 14.36 4.31
N GLY A 180 3.75 14.67 3.13
CA GLY A 180 4.13 14.02 1.88
C GLY A 180 2.90 13.66 1.05
N GLN A 181 3.11 12.91 -0.02
CA GLN A 181 2.06 12.48 -0.93
C GLN A 181 1.83 10.97 -0.86
N LEU A 182 0.57 10.56 -0.89
CA LEU A 182 0.14 9.17 -1.05
C LEU A 182 -0.32 8.99 -2.50
N LEU A 183 0.34 8.12 -3.26
CA LEU A 183 -0.04 7.78 -4.63
C LEU A 183 -0.56 6.34 -4.72
N TYR A 184 -1.81 6.21 -5.15
CA TYR A 184 -2.47 4.94 -5.44
C TYR A 184 -2.50 4.71 -6.95
N LEU A 185 -1.39 4.23 -7.52
CA LEU A 185 -1.17 4.09 -8.96
C LEU A 185 -1.88 2.84 -9.53
N GLY A 186 -3.00 3.02 -10.22
CA GLY A 186 -3.76 1.88 -10.76
C GLY A 186 -4.50 1.07 -9.70
N THR A 187 -4.67 1.65 -8.52
CA THR A 187 -5.34 1.05 -7.36
C THR A 187 -6.14 2.12 -6.62
N THR A 188 -6.93 1.70 -5.63
CA THR A 188 -7.75 2.58 -4.79
C THR A 188 -7.62 2.17 -3.33
N LEU A 189 -8.32 2.86 -2.43
CA LEU A 189 -8.23 2.64 -0.99
C LEU A 189 -8.71 1.23 -0.59
N ILE A 190 -9.67 0.64 -1.31
CA ILE A 190 -10.18 -0.71 -0.98
C ILE A 190 -9.14 -1.82 -1.21
N ASN A 191 -8.24 -1.62 -2.16
CA ASN A 191 -7.20 -2.60 -2.49
C ASN A 191 -5.86 -2.31 -1.82
N SER A 192 -5.63 -1.05 -1.45
CA SER A 192 -4.29 -0.57 -1.09
C SER A 192 -4.29 0.49 0.01
N GLY A 193 -5.39 0.67 0.73
CA GLY A 193 -5.55 1.70 1.77
C GLY A 193 -4.79 1.41 3.07
N THR A 194 -3.56 0.90 3.03
CA THR A 194 -2.79 0.53 4.23
C THR A 194 -2.58 1.73 5.17
N SER A 195 -2.40 2.94 4.64
CA SER A 195 -2.32 4.17 5.44
C SER A 195 -3.60 4.47 6.23
N LEU A 196 -4.77 3.95 5.83
CA LEU A 196 -5.98 4.06 6.65
C LEU A 196 -5.85 3.28 7.96
N HIS A 197 -5.12 2.17 7.99
CA HIS A 197 -4.91 1.37 9.20
C HIS A 197 -4.04 2.11 10.23
N ALA A 198 -3.10 2.93 9.77
CA ALA A 198 -2.39 3.86 10.65
C ALA A 198 -3.37 4.87 11.30
N VAL A 199 -4.34 5.38 10.54
CA VAL A 199 -5.38 6.26 11.10
C VAL A 199 -6.26 5.53 12.13
N GLU A 200 -6.62 4.26 11.89
CA GLU A 200 -7.33 3.44 12.88
C GLU A 200 -6.54 3.26 14.18
N ASP A 201 -5.23 3.03 14.08
CA ASP A 201 -4.35 2.96 15.24
C ASP A 201 -4.23 4.31 15.95
N ALA A 202 -4.19 5.43 15.22
CA ALA A 202 -4.18 6.77 15.80
C ALA A 202 -5.50 7.16 16.51
N ILE A 203 -6.63 6.64 16.06
CA ILE A 203 -7.91 6.74 16.79
C ILE A 203 -7.83 5.99 18.13
N GLY A 204 -6.98 4.96 18.18
CA GLY A 204 -6.97 3.95 19.22
C GLY A 204 -7.90 2.83 18.82
N TRP A 205 -7.38 1.80 18.19
CA TRP A 205 -8.14 0.64 17.71
C TRP A 205 -9.02 -0.04 18.78
N LYS A 206 -8.72 0.15 20.07
CA LYS A 206 -9.54 -0.33 21.21
C LYS A 206 -10.81 0.49 21.46
N SER A 207 -10.88 1.71 20.93
CA SER A 207 -12.02 2.63 21.06
C SER A 207 -13.18 2.27 20.12
N PHE A 208 -12.95 1.35 19.17
CA PHE A 208 -13.97 0.86 18.27
C PHE A 208 -14.91 -0.11 18.99
N ALA A 209 -16.19 -0.07 18.67
CA ALA A 209 -17.22 -0.95 19.25
C ALA A 209 -17.07 -2.44 18.83
N PHE A 210 -16.11 -2.74 17.95
CA PHE A 210 -15.84 -4.08 17.43
C PHE A 210 -14.33 -4.33 17.37
N PRO A 211 -13.89 -5.60 17.46
CA PRO A 211 -12.48 -5.93 17.59
C PRO A 211 -11.74 -5.83 16.25
N ILE A 212 -11.10 -4.68 16.00
CA ILE A 212 -10.27 -4.42 14.81
C ILE A 212 -9.19 -5.49 14.62
N TYR A 213 -8.55 -5.88 15.72
CA TYR A 213 -7.54 -6.92 15.76
C TYR A 213 -8.06 -8.17 16.48
N LEU A 214 -7.44 -9.30 16.19
CA LEU A 214 -7.60 -10.50 17.01
C LEU A 214 -7.12 -10.23 18.45
N GLU A 215 -7.79 -10.87 19.42
CA GLU A 215 -7.43 -10.74 20.83
C GLU A 215 -6.01 -11.23 21.08
N ALA A 216 -5.66 -12.41 20.57
CA ALA A 216 -4.31 -12.96 20.64
C ALA A 216 -3.37 -12.25 19.64
N SER A 217 -2.20 -11.85 20.12
CA SER A 217 -1.09 -11.44 19.27
C SER A 217 -0.36 -12.65 18.69
N LYS A 218 0.36 -12.44 17.60
CA LYS A 218 1.25 -13.45 17.01
C LYS A 218 2.71 -13.05 17.14
N SER A 219 3.58 -14.04 17.22
CA SER A 219 5.03 -13.86 17.31
C SER A 219 5.70 -14.29 16.02
N PHE A 220 6.51 -13.42 15.44
CA PHE A 220 7.25 -13.69 14.21
C PHE A 220 8.74 -13.54 14.47
N PRO A 221 9.57 -14.51 14.06
CA PRO A 221 11.01 -14.31 14.05
C PRO A 221 11.39 -13.32 12.94
N VAL A 222 12.16 -12.29 13.29
CA VAL A 222 12.62 -11.24 12.38
C VAL A 222 14.13 -11.14 12.43
N GLN A 223 14.77 -11.22 11.27
CA GLN A 223 16.20 -10.94 11.11
C GLN A 223 16.38 -9.49 10.66
N LEU A 224 17.02 -8.68 11.50
CA LEU A 224 17.32 -7.28 11.25
C LEU A 224 18.46 -7.12 10.23
N LYS A 225 18.60 -5.92 9.67
CA LYS A 225 19.65 -5.60 8.68
C LYS A 225 21.08 -5.78 9.20
N ASP A 226 21.28 -5.64 10.51
CA ASP A 226 22.57 -5.81 11.19
C ASP A 226 22.87 -7.27 11.60
N GLY A 227 22.02 -8.21 11.18
CA GLY A 227 22.17 -9.65 11.46
C GLY A 227 21.58 -10.09 12.80
N ARG A 228 21.11 -9.18 13.67
CA ARG A 228 20.43 -9.56 14.91
C ARG A 228 19.09 -10.22 14.62
N ASN A 229 18.73 -11.22 15.42
CA ASN A 229 17.41 -11.84 15.40
C ASN A 229 16.58 -11.32 16.56
N VAL A 230 15.35 -10.90 16.28
CA VAL A 230 14.37 -10.45 17.26
C VAL A 230 13.05 -11.19 17.06
N THR A 231 12.22 -11.23 18.10
CA THR A 231 10.84 -11.70 17.98
C THR A 231 9.90 -10.49 17.99
N VAL A 232 9.16 -10.31 16.90
CA VAL A 232 8.12 -9.29 16.83
C VAL A 232 6.80 -9.88 17.27
N VAL A 233 6.25 -9.36 18.36
CA VAL A 233 4.92 -9.72 18.88
C VAL A 233 3.94 -8.64 18.43
N THR A 234 3.04 -8.97 17.52
CA THR A 234 2.18 -7.98 16.85
C THR A 234 0.73 -8.46 16.75
N LYS A 235 -0.19 -7.51 16.70
CA LYS A 235 -1.60 -7.75 16.38
C LYS A 235 -1.77 -8.12 14.91
N CYS A 236 -2.76 -8.95 14.64
CA CYS A 236 -3.23 -9.24 13.28
C CYS A 236 -4.67 -8.78 13.14
N HIS A 237 -5.00 -8.14 12.03
CA HIS A 237 -6.37 -7.71 11.75
C HIS A 237 -7.34 -8.89 11.83
N ASN A 238 -8.49 -8.66 12.47
CA ASN A 238 -9.56 -9.63 12.55
C ASN A 238 -10.17 -9.85 11.15
N PRO A 239 -10.14 -11.08 10.61
CA PRO A 239 -10.71 -11.39 9.30
C PRO A 239 -12.17 -10.99 9.13
N ASP A 240 -13.00 -11.20 10.14
CA ASP A 240 -14.45 -10.99 10.05
C ASP A 240 -14.75 -9.50 9.92
N VAL A 241 -14.05 -8.69 10.72
CA VAL A 241 -14.14 -7.22 10.67
C VAL A 241 -13.51 -6.70 9.38
N SER A 242 -12.37 -7.26 8.94
CA SER A 242 -11.69 -6.83 7.70
C SER A 242 -12.59 -6.93 6.47
N ASN A 243 -13.50 -7.91 6.44
CA ASN A 243 -14.46 -8.08 5.34
C ASN A 243 -15.55 -6.99 5.29
N LEU A 244 -15.73 -6.22 6.36
CA LEU A 244 -16.74 -5.14 6.45
C LEU A 244 -16.23 -3.80 5.93
N ARG A 245 -14.94 -3.71 5.57
CA ARG A 245 -14.31 -2.48 5.11
C ARG A 245 -14.93 -1.98 3.81
N LYS A 246 -15.15 -0.68 3.76
CA LYS A 246 -15.67 0.11 2.65
C LYS A 246 -14.72 1.29 2.36
N CYS A 247 -13.42 1.01 2.25
CA CYS A 247 -12.38 2.04 2.17
C CYS A 247 -12.63 3.09 1.07
N ASP A 248 -13.07 2.67 -0.12
CA ASP A 248 -13.38 3.59 -1.23
C ASP A 248 -14.58 4.51 -0.92
N GLY A 249 -15.41 4.17 0.06
CA GLY A 249 -16.48 5.03 0.56
C GLY A 249 -16.00 6.31 1.24
N LEU A 250 -14.72 6.37 1.63
CA LEU A 250 -14.10 7.58 2.20
C LEU A 250 -13.61 8.56 1.12
N ILE A 251 -13.51 8.14 -0.14
CA ILE A 251 -12.98 8.97 -1.23
C ILE A 251 -13.78 10.28 -1.39
N PRO A 252 -15.13 10.28 -1.44
CA PRO A 252 -15.88 11.52 -1.60
C PRO A 252 -15.65 12.54 -0.48
N LEU A 253 -15.51 12.08 0.77
CA LEU A 253 -15.18 12.93 1.91
C LEU A 253 -13.80 13.57 1.73
N LEU A 254 -12.80 12.75 1.39
CA LEU A 254 -11.42 13.21 1.21
C LEU A 254 -11.30 14.19 0.03
N GLU A 255 -12.02 13.95 -1.08
CA GLU A 255 -12.10 14.87 -2.22
C GLU A 255 -12.75 16.20 -1.82
N THR A 256 -13.89 16.15 -1.14
CA THR A 256 -14.62 17.36 -0.70
C THR A 256 -13.79 18.22 0.25
N LYS A 257 -12.95 17.59 1.08
CA LYS A 257 -12.06 18.28 2.01
C LYS A 257 -10.69 18.63 1.40
N GLY A 258 -10.47 18.36 0.11
CA GLY A 258 -9.22 18.67 -0.59
C GLY A 258 -8.01 17.81 -0.19
N ALA A 259 -8.23 16.72 0.56
CA ALA A 259 -7.16 15.82 1.01
C ALA A 259 -6.75 14.79 -0.06
N LEU A 260 -7.59 14.56 -1.08
CA LEU A 260 -7.38 13.57 -2.12
C LEU A 260 -7.95 14.04 -3.44
N SER A 261 -7.28 13.71 -4.55
CA SER A 261 -7.71 13.97 -5.91
C SER A 261 -7.62 12.71 -6.76
N ARG A 262 -8.52 12.58 -7.75
CA ARG A 262 -8.42 11.57 -8.81
C ARG A 262 -7.53 12.10 -9.93
N VAL A 263 -6.58 11.28 -10.33
CA VAL A 263 -5.60 11.61 -11.37
C VAL A 263 -5.41 10.42 -12.31
N THR A 264 -4.66 10.61 -13.39
CA THR A 264 -4.30 9.52 -14.31
C THR A 264 -2.79 9.52 -14.53
N ILE A 265 -2.17 8.35 -14.35
CA ILE A 265 -0.74 8.13 -14.60
C ILE A 265 -0.57 7.07 -15.67
N GLY A 266 0.00 7.44 -16.81
CA GLY A 266 -0.06 6.59 -17.98
C GLY A 266 -1.52 6.40 -18.41
N GLU A 267 -1.99 5.17 -18.38
CA GLU A 267 -3.41 4.82 -18.56
C GLU A 267 -4.13 4.46 -17.26
N ALA A 268 -3.41 4.47 -16.13
CA ALA A 268 -3.94 4.01 -14.87
C ALA A 268 -4.78 5.11 -14.20
N PRO A 269 -6.05 4.85 -13.87
CA PRO A 269 -6.74 5.65 -12.86
C PRO A 269 -5.97 5.56 -11.55
N ALA A 270 -5.74 6.70 -10.93
CA ALA A 270 -4.99 6.79 -9.69
C ALA A 270 -5.64 7.80 -8.73
N LEU A 271 -5.24 7.70 -7.46
CA LEU A 271 -5.57 8.69 -6.44
C LEU A 271 -4.25 9.31 -5.95
N LEU A 272 -4.23 10.62 -5.81
CA LEU A 272 -3.14 11.36 -5.18
C LEU A 272 -3.68 12.09 -3.96
N ALA A 273 -3.10 11.89 -2.80
CA ALA A 273 -3.54 12.50 -1.56
C ALA A 273 -2.39 13.17 -0.82
N ASP A 274 -2.70 14.25 -0.12
CA ASP A 274 -1.80 14.83 0.89
C ASP A 274 -1.88 13.99 2.16
N ALA A 275 -0.75 13.46 2.63
CA ALA A 275 -0.70 12.49 3.71
C ALA A 275 -1.20 13.07 5.05
N GLN A 276 -0.87 14.32 5.34
CA GLN A 276 -1.24 14.95 6.61
C GLN A 276 -2.71 15.36 6.59
N ALA A 277 -3.18 15.98 5.52
CA ALA A 277 -4.60 16.30 5.33
C ALA A 277 -5.46 15.03 5.33
N PHE A 278 -4.99 13.94 4.69
CA PHE A 278 -5.67 12.64 4.72
C PHE A 278 -5.87 12.14 6.15
N LYS A 279 -4.82 12.15 6.99
CA LYS A 279 -4.93 11.78 8.42
C LYS A 279 -5.87 12.74 9.16
N SER A 280 -5.66 14.05 9.06
CA SER A 280 -6.40 15.05 9.82
C SER A 280 -7.89 15.07 9.50
N VAL A 281 -8.27 14.96 8.22
CA VAL A 281 -9.67 14.89 7.79
C VAL A 281 -10.36 13.65 8.37
N LEU A 282 -9.72 12.49 8.31
CA LEU A 282 -10.30 11.25 8.82
C LEU A 282 -10.43 11.25 10.36
N LEU A 283 -9.42 11.77 11.07
CA LEU A 283 -9.50 11.92 12.53
C LEU A 283 -10.58 12.92 12.95
N ALA A 284 -10.73 14.02 12.22
CA ALA A 284 -11.79 14.99 12.47
C ALA A 284 -13.18 14.39 12.23
N ALA A 285 -13.37 13.70 11.10
CA ALA A 285 -14.63 13.04 10.77
C ALA A 285 -15.00 11.93 11.77
N TYR A 286 -14.01 11.16 12.24
CA TYR A 286 -14.24 10.19 13.31
C TYR A 286 -14.75 10.86 14.60
N ARG A 287 -14.14 11.98 15.01
CA ARG A 287 -14.56 12.72 16.23
C ARG A 287 -15.93 13.35 16.09
N GLU A 288 -16.28 13.82 14.89
CA GLU A 288 -17.54 14.51 14.62
C GLU A 288 -18.73 13.55 14.56
N ASN A 289 -18.59 12.41 13.88
CA ASN A 289 -19.72 11.50 13.64
C ASN A 289 -19.33 10.02 13.52
N GLY A 290 -18.15 9.62 13.98
CA GLY A 290 -17.69 8.23 13.92
C GLY A 290 -17.46 7.71 12.50
N THR A 291 -17.14 8.59 11.54
CA THR A 291 -16.75 8.17 10.19
C THR A 291 -15.47 7.32 10.23
N THR A 292 -15.53 6.13 9.63
CA THR A 292 -14.39 5.21 9.51
C THR A 292 -14.44 4.48 8.17
N MET A 293 -13.44 3.64 7.88
CA MET A 293 -13.51 2.77 6.70
C MET A 293 -14.63 1.72 6.78
N TYR A 294 -15.23 1.48 7.94
CA TYR A 294 -16.38 0.57 8.12
C TYR A 294 -17.71 1.29 8.00
N THR A 295 -17.73 2.56 8.42
CA THR A 295 -18.88 3.47 8.45
C THR A 295 -18.54 4.78 7.72
N PRO A 296 -18.38 4.79 6.39
CA PRO A 296 -17.92 5.99 5.68
C PRO A 296 -18.91 7.15 5.69
N GLN A 297 -20.15 6.92 6.14
CA GLN A 297 -21.21 7.91 6.30
C GLN A 297 -21.42 8.35 7.77
N GLY A 298 -20.55 7.92 8.69
CA GLY A 298 -20.72 8.06 10.13
C GLY A 298 -21.41 6.86 10.79
N SER A 299 -21.32 6.79 12.12
CA SER A 299 -21.91 5.76 13.00
C SER A 299 -23.01 6.31 13.87
#